data_AF-A0A560DWX6-F1
#
_entry.id   AF-A0A560DWX6-F1
#
_cell.length_a   1.000
_cell.length_b   1.000
_cell.length_c   1.000
_cell.angle_alpha   90.00
_cell.angle_beta   90.00
_cell.angle_gamma   90.00
#
_symmetry.space_group_name_H-M   'P 1'
#
loop_
_entity.id
_entity.type
_entity.pdbx_description
1 polymer ?
#
loop_
_entity_poly.entity_id
_entity_poly.type
_entity_poly.pdbx_seq_one_letter_code
_entity_poly.pdbx_strand_id
1 'polypeptide(L)'
;MATNTFGRRGVVASPPRASIQPVAAPAIMRDSGEPSSGEDTLFGDNKLLADIPFLTIGLIFGLLLIFALQRALAIDIGRDGSLDVRSLIADGATSYDLVVGRGEWWRIGLAPLLHGSHWHLLGNCVALFIVGVRLEPLIGRGWFALIFVAGALVGEAGSLLGNAPGMPGVGASGAITGLIAALFVASFDPEADADQTMSRLKTSLFFGVPALLPLAFGASGNVDYFAHAGGALAGGALALAPWLVFCSFDSLPRIAGMTLLAGFAGSLICAGFAAAHYSSYMTDALQYVRASELPATPREMASRSFDLVTRYPRDPRAHLFRAVYFMEQNSAGPAEAEVRTAMSLAASDVAGGPVRTMAQAVLAELLRVQGRNSEAKAMAVESCSAKSGELRRISKKSKLCD
;
A
#
# COMPACT_ATOMS: atom_id res chain seq x y z
N MET A 1 28.27 -63.46 52.12
CA MET A 1 27.74 -63.82 53.46
C MET A 1 27.64 -62.57 54.32
N ALA A 2 26.86 -62.64 55.41
CA ALA A 2 26.80 -61.68 56.53
C ALA A 2 27.99 -61.91 57.50
N THR A 3 28.36 -61.13 58.52
CA THR A 3 27.92 -59.84 59.14
C THR A 3 29.12 -59.33 60.02
N ASN A 4 29.13 -58.24 60.82
CA ASN A 4 28.11 -57.32 61.32
C ASN A 4 28.65 -55.89 61.60
N THR A 5 27.78 -55.00 62.10
CA THR A 5 28.03 -53.62 62.56
C THR A 5 28.87 -53.48 63.85
N PHE A 6 29.68 -52.41 63.90
CA PHE A 6 29.82 -51.43 65.02
C PHE A 6 30.44 -50.14 64.44
N GLY A 7 30.36 -48.95 65.03
CA GLY A 7 29.70 -48.47 66.26
C GLY A 7 29.64 -46.92 66.30
N ARG A 8 29.21 -46.31 67.43
CA ARG A 8 29.08 -44.82 67.55
C ARG A 8 30.25 -44.15 68.27
N ARG A 9 30.73 -43.02 67.73
CA ARG A 9 30.96 -41.77 68.48
C ARG A 9 30.45 -40.58 67.63
N GLY A 10 29.96 -39.53 68.29
CA GLY A 10 29.21 -38.44 67.64
C GLY A 10 30.06 -37.23 67.24
N VAL A 11 29.52 -36.42 66.33
CA VAL A 11 30.00 -35.07 65.98
C VAL A 11 28.83 -34.10 66.22
N VAL A 12 29.14 -32.89 66.69
CA VAL A 12 28.16 -31.89 67.13
C VAL A 12 27.43 -31.24 65.95
N ALA A 13 26.13 -30.97 66.12
CA ALA A 13 25.33 -30.28 65.11
C ALA A 13 25.74 -28.80 64.98
N SER A 14 25.82 -28.29 63.75
CA SER A 14 26.03 -26.86 63.49
C SER A 14 24.81 -26.03 63.95
N PRO A 15 25.00 -24.82 64.51
CA PRO A 15 23.88 -23.95 64.85
C PRO A 15 23.15 -23.47 63.58
N PRO A 16 21.84 -23.19 63.65
CA PRO A 16 21.09 -22.67 62.52
C PRO A 16 21.61 -21.29 62.10
N ARG A 17 21.75 -21.06 60.79
CA ARG A 17 21.96 -19.71 60.25
C ARG A 17 20.74 -18.85 60.59
N ALA A 18 20.97 -17.69 61.21
CA ALA A 18 19.92 -16.73 61.46
C ALA A 18 19.30 -16.24 60.14
N SER A 19 17.97 -16.20 60.09
CA SER A 19 17.21 -15.61 58.99
C SER A 19 17.34 -14.08 59.03
N ILE A 20 18.01 -13.51 58.02
CA ILE A 20 18.03 -12.06 57.82
C ILE A 20 16.64 -11.63 57.32
N GLN A 21 15.80 -11.14 58.22
CA GLN A 21 14.63 -10.36 57.81
C GLN A 21 15.10 -8.99 57.29
N PRO A 22 14.59 -8.51 56.14
CA PRO A 22 14.84 -7.14 55.72
C PRO A 22 14.16 -6.18 56.71
N VAL A 23 14.95 -5.22 57.24
CA VAL A 23 14.43 -4.18 58.14
C VAL A 23 13.48 -3.28 57.35
N ALA A 24 12.28 -3.05 57.90
CA ALA A 24 11.34 -2.10 57.31
C ALA A 24 11.92 -0.68 57.33
N ALA A 25 12.01 -0.05 56.17
CA ALA A 25 12.42 1.35 56.06
C ALA A 25 11.37 2.27 56.72
N PRO A 26 11.78 3.35 57.41
CA PRO A 26 10.83 4.27 58.03
C PRO A 26 9.99 4.98 56.97
N ALA A 27 8.69 5.15 57.25
CA ALA A 27 7.78 5.86 56.36
C ALA A 27 8.16 7.34 56.27
N ILE A 28 8.62 7.78 55.09
CA ILE A 28 8.83 9.19 54.81
C ILE A 28 7.45 9.83 54.62
N MET A 29 6.98 10.54 55.66
CA MET A 29 5.81 11.39 55.60
C MET A 29 6.07 12.52 54.60
N ARG A 30 5.55 12.38 53.38
CA ARG A 30 5.53 13.47 52.41
C ARG A 30 4.54 14.54 52.86
N ASP A 31 5.04 15.75 53.03
CA ASP A 31 4.24 16.93 53.34
C ASP A 31 3.30 17.27 52.17
N SER A 32 2.10 17.78 52.49
CA SER A 32 1.03 18.02 51.54
C SER A 32 1.06 19.47 51.03
N GLY A 33 1.89 19.72 50.01
CA GLY A 33 1.99 21.01 49.33
C GLY A 33 1.62 20.91 47.85
N GLU A 34 0.41 21.35 47.49
CA GLU A 34 0.04 21.59 46.09
C GLU A 34 0.68 22.90 45.58
N PRO A 35 1.33 22.89 44.40
CA PRO A 35 1.49 24.08 43.59
C PRO A 35 0.28 24.22 42.66
N SER A 36 -0.72 25.02 43.06
CA SER A 36 -1.92 25.28 42.25
C SER A 36 -1.63 26.22 41.05
N SER A 37 -1.00 25.68 40.00
CA SER A 37 -0.84 26.34 38.70
C SER A 37 -1.87 25.80 37.70
N GLY A 38 -3.03 26.44 37.63
CA GLY A 38 -4.15 25.96 36.82
C GLY A 38 -3.96 26.16 35.32
N GLU A 39 -3.90 25.05 34.58
CA GLU A 39 -4.43 24.93 33.22
C GLU A 39 -5.27 23.65 33.16
N ASP A 40 -6.54 23.75 33.59
CA ASP A 40 -7.55 22.69 33.44
C ASP A 40 -7.86 22.48 31.95
N THR A 41 -6.97 21.77 31.25
CA THR A 41 -7.22 21.39 29.85
C THR A 41 -8.42 20.45 29.84
N LEU A 42 -9.49 20.86 29.15
CA LEU A 42 -10.82 20.19 29.11
C LEU A 42 -10.80 18.72 28.62
N PHE A 43 -9.62 18.22 28.26
CA PHE A 43 -9.35 16.93 27.63
C PHE A 43 -8.26 16.11 28.34
N GLY A 44 -7.63 16.62 29.42
CA GLY A 44 -6.49 15.97 30.09
C GLY A 44 -6.84 14.68 30.82
N ASP A 45 -7.76 14.76 31.79
CA ASP A 45 -8.00 13.66 32.75
C ASP A 45 -9.05 12.63 32.31
N ASN A 46 -9.74 12.89 31.20
CA ASN A 46 -10.81 12.04 30.70
C ASN A 46 -10.25 10.81 29.94
N LYS A 47 -9.85 9.76 30.66
CA LYS A 47 -9.46 8.45 30.07
C LYS A 47 -10.47 7.95 29.01
N LEU A 48 -11.76 8.13 29.29
CA LEU A 48 -12.89 7.80 28.40
C LEU A 48 -12.86 8.54 27.04
N LEU A 49 -12.09 9.62 26.89
CA LEU A 49 -11.84 10.32 25.62
C LEU A 49 -10.46 10.00 24.99
N ALA A 50 -9.55 9.40 25.75
CA ALA A 50 -8.29 8.85 25.25
C ALA A 50 -8.51 7.51 24.56
N ASP A 51 -9.39 6.67 25.11
CA ASP A 51 -9.76 5.34 24.56
C ASP A 51 -10.49 5.41 23.21
N ILE A 52 -11.02 6.58 22.83
CA ILE A 52 -11.73 6.78 21.56
C ILE A 52 -10.73 7.08 20.43
N PRO A 53 -10.74 6.30 19.32
CA PRO A 53 -9.82 6.46 18.21
C PRO A 53 -10.28 7.56 17.23
N PHE A 54 -10.30 8.79 17.73
CA PHE A 54 -10.75 9.98 17.00
C PHE A 54 -9.93 10.25 15.72
N LEU A 55 -8.62 9.98 15.71
CA LEU A 55 -7.78 10.18 14.51
C LEU A 55 -8.09 9.13 13.44
N THR A 56 -8.32 7.89 13.83
CA THR A 56 -8.78 6.80 12.96
C THR A 56 -10.12 7.16 12.32
N ILE A 57 -11.09 7.64 13.11
CA ILE A 57 -12.41 8.09 12.63
C ILE A 57 -12.26 9.29 11.68
N GLY A 58 -11.43 10.28 12.04
CA GLY A 58 -11.17 11.46 11.22
C GLY A 58 -10.50 11.14 9.88
N LEU A 59 -9.54 10.21 9.87
CA LEU A 59 -8.90 9.72 8.64
C LEU A 59 -9.91 8.99 7.76
N ILE A 60 -10.74 8.08 8.31
CA ILE A 60 -11.79 7.39 7.56
C ILE A 60 -12.77 8.39 6.93
N PHE A 61 -13.21 9.41 7.68
CA PHE A 61 -14.07 10.47 7.16
C PHE A 61 -13.38 11.29 6.05
N GLY A 62 -12.08 11.61 6.22
CA GLY A 62 -11.27 12.28 5.21
C GLY A 62 -11.16 11.49 3.91
N LEU A 63 -10.89 10.18 3.98
CA LEU A 63 -10.83 9.30 2.81
C LEU A 63 -12.19 9.18 2.10
N LEU A 64 -13.29 9.11 2.86
CA LEU A 64 -14.65 9.12 2.30
C LEU A 64 -14.96 10.43 1.56
N LEU A 65 -14.59 11.58 2.13
CA LEU A 65 -14.78 12.90 1.51
C LEU A 65 -13.91 13.08 0.26
N ILE A 66 -12.65 12.66 0.30
CA ILE A 66 -11.72 12.73 -0.83
C ILE A 66 -12.21 11.84 -1.97
N PHE A 67 -12.62 10.59 -1.70
CA PHE A 67 -13.17 9.72 -2.75
C PHE A 67 -14.50 10.24 -3.32
N ALA A 68 -15.35 10.87 -2.51
CA ALA A 68 -16.55 11.55 -3.00
C ALA A 68 -16.20 12.70 -3.95
N LEU A 69 -15.15 13.46 -3.66
CA LEU A 69 -14.63 14.50 -4.57
C LEU A 69 -14.05 13.91 -5.85
N GLN A 70 -13.23 12.85 -5.77
CA GLN A 70 -12.73 12.13 -6.96
C GLN A 70 -13.88 11.65 -7.85
N ARG A 71 -14.96 11.11 -7.27
CA ARG A 71 -16.14 10.67 -8.02
C ARG A 71 -16.92 11.83 -8.65
N ALA A 72 -16.87 13.03 -8.07
CA ALA A 72 -17.46 14.23 -8.65
C ALA A 72 -16.59 14.89 -9.74
N LEU A 73 -15.26 14.66 -9.69
CA LEU A 73 -14.26 15.15 -10.65
C LEU A 73 -13.78 14.08 -11.64
N ALA A 74 -14.45 12.93 -11.71
CA ALA A 74 -14.06 11.83 -12.59
C ALA A 74 -14.20 12.22 -14.06
N ILE A 75 -13.13 12.05 -14.85
CA ILE A 75 -13.14 12.20 -16.31
C ILE A 75 -14.08 11.15 -16.93
N ASP A 76 -13.95 9.92 -16.45
CA ASP A 76 -14.81 8.79 -16.77
C ASP A 76 -14.80 7.75 -15.63
N ILE A 77 -15.83 6.91 -15.60
CA ILE A 77 -16.06 5.87 -14.58
C ILE A 77 -16.39 4.56 -15.29
N GLY A 78 -15.70 3.48 -14.90
CA GLY A 78 -15.91 2.13 -15.42
C GLY A 78 -17.31 1.58 -15.11
N ARG A 79 -17.75 0.60 -15.89
CA ARG A 79 -19.08 -0.04 -15.73
C ARG A 79 -19.25 -0.80 -14.41
N ASP A 80 -18.15 -1.08 -13.72
CA ASP A 80 -18.06 -1.67 -12.38
C ASP A 80 -18.07 -0.62 -11.25
N GLY A 81 -18.06 0.68 -11.59
CA GLY A 81 -17.93 1.78 -10.63
C GLY A 81 -16.50 2.04 -10.15
N SER A 82 -15.48 1.55 -10.87
CA SER A 82 -14.08 2.01 -10.72
C SER A 82 -13.88 3.38 -11.39
N LEU A 83 -12.90 4.15 -10.91
CA LEU A 83 -12.45 5.37 -11.59
C LEU A 83 -11.52 4.98 -12.74
N ASP A 84 -11.67 5.61 -13.90
CA ASP A 84 -10.74 5.38 -15.02
C ASP A 84 -9.30 5.78 -14.63
N VAL A 85 -8.33 5.10 -15.25
CA VAL A 85 -6.90 5.33 -15.03
C VAL A 85 -6.49 6.79 -15.25
N ARG A 86 -7.15 7.51 -16.17
CA ARG A 86 -6.87 8.91 -16.47
C ARG A 86 -7.53 9.85 -15.48
N SER A 87 -8.71 9.50 -14.95
CA SER A 87 -9.30 10.18 -13.78
C SER A 87 -8.32 10.15 -12.61
N LEU A 88 -7.78 8.98 -12.28
CA LEU A 88 -6.81 8.83 -11.18
C LEU A 88 -5.50 9.60 -11.43
N ILE A 89 -4.97 9.59 -12.66
CA ILE A 89 -3.78 10.39 -13.02
C ILE A 89 -4.06 11.90 -12.89
N ALA A 90 -5.26 12.37 -13.21
CA ALA A 90 -5.67 13.77 -13.04
C ALA A 90 -5.89 14.15 -11.56
N ASP A 91 -6.47 13.24 -10.77
CA ASP A 91 -6.66 13.42 -9.31
C ASP A 91 -5.32 13.52 -8.55
N GLY A 92 -4.27 12.83 -9.02
CA GLY A 92 -2.93 12.89 -8.43
C GLY A 92 -2.23 11.55 -8.17
N ALA A 93 -2.69 10.45 -8.77
CA ALA A 93 -2.04 9.13 -8.67
C ALA A 93 -0.54 9.19 -8.99
N THR A 94 0.28 8.43 -8.27
CA THR A 94 1.73 8.30 -8.51
C THR A 94 1.99 7.39 -9.71
N SER A 95 3.08 7.63 -10.43
CA SER A 95 3.72 6.63 -11.30
C SER A 95 5.17 7.04 -11.49
N TYR A 96 6.05 6.11 -11.88
CA TYR A 96 7.48 6.41 -12.08
C TYR A 96 7.68 7.55 -13.11
N ASP A 97 6.98 7.47 -14.24
CA ASP A 97 7.10 8.39 -15.36
C ASP A 97 6.56 9.80 -15.04
N LEU A 98 5.62 9.93 -14.10
CA LEU A 98 5.14 11.21 -13.59
C LEU A 98 6.07 11.77 -12.50
N VAL A 99 6.31 10.98 -11.45
CA VAL A 99 7.03 11.43 -10.25
C VAL A 99 8.50 11.67 -10.57
N VAL A 100 9.19 10.69 -11.16
CA VAL A 100 10.61 10.77 -11.49
C VAL A 100 10.80 11.34 -12.90
N GLY A 101 10.00 10.89 -13.87
CA GLY A 101 10.15 11.30 -15.27
C GLY A 101 9.73 12.74 -15.58
N ARG A 102 8.79 13.33 -14.81
CA ARG A 102 8.35 14.74 -14.95
C ARG A 102 8.60 15.60 -13.70
N GLY A 103 9.10 15.01 -12.62
CA GLY A 103 9.36 15.73 -11.36
C GLY A 103 8.09 16.04 -10.54
N GLU A 104 6.99 15.33 -10.78
CA GLU A 104 5.69 15.56 -10.12
C GLU A 104 5.62 14.96 -8.70
N TRP A 105 6.62 15.25 -7.87
CA TRP A 105 6.80 14.72 -6.51
C TRP A 105 5.62 15.01 -5.56
N TRP A 106 4.80 16.02 -5.85
CA TRP A 106 3.57 16.32 -5.11
C TRP A 106 2.60 15.14 -5.07
N ARG A 107 2.62 14.25 -6.06
CA ARG A 107 1.77 13.04 -6.14
C ARG A 107 1.99 12.10 -4.95
N ILE A 108 3.22 11.96 -4.46
CA ILE A 108 3.55 11.12 -3.29
C ILE A 108 2.77 11.56 -2.03
N GLY A 109 2.50 12.86 -1.87
CA GLY A 109 1.75 13.40 -0.74
C GLY A 109 0.22 13.31 -0.87
N LEU A 110 -0.30 12.85 -2.03
CA LEU A 110 -1.73 12.86 -2.34
C LEU A 110 -2.28 11.47 -2.71
N ALA A 111 -1.54 10.67 -3.49
CA ALA A 111 -1.95 9.33 -3.92
C ALA A 111 -2.35 8.38 -2.76
N PRO A 112 -1.72 8.41 -1.56
CA PRO A 112 -2.17 7.63 -0.41
C PRO A 112 -3.59 7.97 0.12
N LEU A 113 -4.16 9.10 -0.29
CA LEU A 113 -5.53 9.51 0.06
C LEU A 113 -6.55 9.15 -1.04
N LEU A 114 -6.09 9.05 -2.29
CA LEU A 114 -6.91 8.69 -3.45
C LEU A 114 -7.27 7.20 -3.44
N HIS A 115 -8.41 6.83 -4.02
CA HIS A 115 -8.85 5.44 -4.10
C HIS A 115 -9.45 5.11 -5.48
N GLY A 116 -9.08 3.96 -6.06
CA GLY A 116 -9.51 3.55 -7.40
C GLY A 116 -10.95 3.01 -7.51
N SER A 117 -11.54 2.54 -6.40
CA SER A 117 -12.90 1.99 -6.40
C SER A 117 -13.53 1.96 -5.00
N HIS A 118 -14.85 1.80 -4.95
CA HIS A 118 -15.64 1.63 -3.73
C HIS A 118 -15.14 0.48 -2.85
N TRP A 119 -14.79 -0.66 -3.46
CA TRP A 119 -14.31 -1.85 -2.75
C TRP A 119 -12.88 -1.67 -2.20
N HIS A 120 -12.02 -0.93 -2.93
CA HIS A 120 -10.70 -0.57 -2.44
C HIS A 120 -10.81 0.37 -1.22
N LEU A 121 -11.63 1.44 -1.32
CA LEU A 121 -11.87 2.34 -0.19
C LEU A 121 -12.48 1.61 1.02
N LEU A 122 -13.50 0.77 0.80
CA LEU A 122 -14.13 0.01 1.89
C LEU A 122 -13.14 -0.92 2.59
N GLY A 123 -12.29 -1.62 1.83
CA GLY A 123 -11.23 -2.47 2.38
C GLY A 123 -10.26 -1.68 3.26
N ASN A 124 -9.79 -0.53 2.78
CA ASN A 124 -8.90 0.35 3.55
C ASN A 124 -9.59 0.94 4.79
N CYS A 125 -10.85 1.38 4.69
CA CYS A 125 -11.61 1.90 5.84
C CYS A 125 -11.83 0.84 6.92
N VAL A 126 -12.15 -0.40 6.52
CA VAL A 126 -12.35 -1.54 7.45
C VAL A 126 -11.03 -1.94 8.13
N ALA A 127 -9.93 -2.05 7.37
CA ALA A 127 -8.62 -2.37 7.94
C ALA A 127 -8.10 -1.25 8.86
N LEU A 128 -8.21 0.02 8.43
CA LEU A 128 -7.86 1.19 9.23
C LEU A 128 -8.68 1.26 10.53
N PHE A 129 -9.98 0.99 10.48
CA PHE A 129 -10.82 0.94 11.68
C PHE A 129 -10.38 -0.16 12.64
N ILE A 130 -10.24 -1.41 12.16
CA ILE A 130 -9.96 -2.57 13.02
C ILE A 130 -8.57 -2.51 13.66
N VAL A 131 -7.57 -1.96 12.95
CA VAL A 131 -6.23 -1.70 13.48
C VAL A 131 -6.24 -0.45 14.38
N GLY A 132 -6.90 0.63 13.95
CA GLY A 132 -6.96 1.91 14.66
C GLY A 132 -7.61 1.84 16.04
N VAL A 133 -8.74 1.13 16.18
CA VAL A 133 -9.40 0.92 17.49
C VAL A 133 -8.54 0.15 18.51
N ARG A 134 -7.44 -0.49 18.07
CA ARG A 134 -6.47 -1.19 18.94
C ARG A 134 -5.19 -0.40 19.13
N LEU A 135 -4.72 0.26 18.09
CA LEU A 135 -3.40 0.90 18.07
C LEU A 135 -3.45 2.38 18.52
N GLU A 136 -4.47 3.16 18.11
CA GLU A 136 -4.54 4.58 18.48
C GLU A 136 -4.62 4.81 20.00
N PRO A 137 -5.37 4.02 20.80
CA PRO A 137 -5.31 4.14 22.26
C PRO A 137 -3.98 3.63 22.85
N LEU A 138 -3.38 2.59 22.25
CA LEU A 138 -2.18 1.90 22.76
C LEU A 138 -0.89 2.72 22.60
N ILE A 139 -0.75 3.46 21.49
CA ILE A 139 0.42 4.33 21.24
C ILE A 139 0.06 5.82 21.21
N GLY A 140 -1.21 6.19 21.33
CA GLY A 140 -1.65 7.58 21.24
C GLY A 140 -1.55 8.19 19.83
N ARG A 141 -2.26 9.31 19.65
CA ARG A 141 -2.46 9.97 18.35
C ARG A 141 -1.18 10.46 17.68
N GLY A 142 -0.18 10.90 18.45
CA GLY A 142 1.08 11.43 17.91
C GLY A 142 1.92 10.37 17.19
N TRP A 143 2.13 9.23 17.85
CA TRP A 143 2.80 8.08 17.24
C TRP A 143 1.98 7.50 16.08
N PHE A 144 0.66 7.37 16.24
CA PHE A 144 -0.24 6.89 15.19
C PHE A 144 -0.18 7.75 13.91
N ALA A 145 -0.22 9.09 14.06
CA ALA A 145 -0.07 10.04 12.96
C ALA A 145 1.29 9.91 12.26
N LEU A 146 2.38 9.82 13.02
CA LEU A 146 3.73 9.70 12.47
C LEU A 146 3.91 8.39 11.68
N ILE A 147 3.42 7.27 12.23
CA ILE A 147 3.48 5.96 11.58
C ILE A 147 2.60 5.92 10.32
N PHE A 148 1.40 6.51 10.35
CA PHE A 148 0.54 6.61 9.17
C PHE A 148 1.21 7.41 8.05
N VAL A 149 1.73 8.61 8.35
CA VAL A 149 2.39 9.48 7.35
C VAL A 149 3.68 8.86 6.83
N ALA A 150 4.54 8.30 7.70
CA ALA A 150 5.76 7.62 7.26
C ALA A 150 5.46 6.35 6.44
N GLY A 151 4.45 5.56 6.85
CA GLY A 151 4.00 4.38 6.12
C GLY A 151 3.41 4.71 4.75
N ALA A 152 2.74 5.86 4.61
CA ALA A 152 2.30 6.39 3.33
C ALA A 152 3.50 6.73 2.42
N LEU A 153 4.40 7.60 2.88
CA LEU A 153 5.50 8.12 2.07
C LEU A 153 6.53 7.05 1.68
N VAL A 154 6.87 6.15 2.61
CA VAL A 154 7.79 5.02 2.34
C VAL A 154 7.09 3.90 1.57
N GLY A 155 5.76 3.79 1.68
CA GLY A 155 4.94 2.95 0.80
C GLY A 155 5.03 3.41 -0.65
N GLU A 156 4.73 4.67 -0.94
CA GLU A 156 4.87 5.25 -2.29
C GLU A 156 6.30 5.12 -2.83
N ALA A 157 7.32 5.36 -2.00
CA ALA A 157 8.72 5.11 -2.39
C ALA A 157 8.98 3.63 -2.74
N GLY A 158 8.40 2.69 -1.99
CA GLY A 158 8.43 1.26 -2.31
C GLY A 158 7.76 0.95 -3.65
N SER A 159 6.57 1.50 -3.89
CA SER A 159 5.83 1.36 -5.15
C SER A 159 6.67 1.79 -6.36
N LEU A 160 7.21 3.01 -6.31
CA LEU A 160 8.03 3.61 -7.37
C LEU A 160 9.33 2.85 -7.65
N LEU A 161 9.84 2.07 -6.68
CA LEU A 161 11.05 1.25 -6.84
C LEU A 161 10.77 -0.20 -7.27
N GLY A 162 9.56 -0.74 -7.03
CA GLY A 162 9.25 -2.16 -7.21
C GLY A 162 8.25 -2.50 -8.32
N ASN A 163 7.40 -1.55 -8.71
CA ASN A 163 6.40 -1.70 -9.77
C ASN A 163 6.95 -1.33 -11.15
N ALA A 164 6.20 -1.68 -12.20
CA ALA A 164 6.60 -1.38 -13.58
C ALA A 164 6.31 0.09 -13.94
N PRO A 165 7.15 0.75 -14.77
CA PRO A 165 6.82 2.06 -15.33
C PRO A 165 5.46 2.06 -16.05
N GLY A 166 4.73 3.15 -15.92
CA GLY A 166 3.34 3.30 -16.37
C GLY A 166 2.28 2.60 -15.53
N MET A 167 2.62 2.03 -14.37
CA MET A 167 1.66 1.55 -13.37
C MET A 167 1.29 2.69 -12.40
N PRO A 168 0.00 3.07 -12.27
CA PRO A 168 -0.40 4.13 -11.36
C PRO A 168 -0.73 3.61 -9.95
N GLY A 169 -0.18 4.27 -8.92
CA GLY A 169 -0.42 4.01 -7.50
C GLY A 169 -1.44 4.97 -6.89
N VAL A 170 -2.32 4.42 -6.05
CA VAL A 170 -3.26 5.14 -5.15
C VAL A 170 -3.60 4.24 -3.95
N GLY A 171 -3.94 4.83 -2.80
CA GLY A 171 -4.60 4.14 -1.69
C GLY A 171 -3.84 4.18 -0.36
N ALA A 172 -4.60 4.21 0.74
CA ALA A 172 -4.05 4.30 2.09
C ALA A 172 -3.37 2.99 2.59
N SER A 173 -3.32 1.94 1.77
CA SER A 173 -2.93 0.59 2.21
C SER A 173 -1.47 0.49 2.64
N GLY A 174 -0.55 1.28 2.08
CA GLY A 174 0.83 1.40 2.57
C GLY A 174 0.89 1.91 4.01
N ALA A 175 0.20 3.02 4.29
CA ALA A 175 0.06 3.59 5.64
C ALA A 175 -0.58 2.60 6.63
N ILE A 176 -1.66 1.93 6.20
CA ILE A 176 -2.36 0.92 7.01
C ILE A 176 -1.45 -0.29 7.27
N THR A 177 -0.63 -0.72 6.31
CA THR A 177 0.33 -1.81 6.54
C THR A 177 1.46 -1.39 7.50
N GLY A 178 1.83 -0.11 7.52
CA GLY A 178 2.69 0.46 8.57
C GLY A 178 2.06 0.37 9.96
N LEU A 179 0.76 0.71 10.09
CA LEU A 179 0.02 0.53 11.34
C LEU A 179 -0.11 -0.95 11.75
N ILE A 180 -0.32 -1.86 10.79
CA ILE A 180 -0.34 -3.32 11.04
C ILE A 180 1.03 -3.80 11.57
N ALA A 181 2.13 -3.36 10.97
CA ALA A 181 3.48 -3.68 11.44
C ALA A 181 3.76 -3.10 12.83
N ALA A 182 3.27 -1.89 13.12
CA ALA A 182 3.35 -1.29 14.45
C ALA A 182 2.55 -2.07 15.51
N LEU A 183 1.34 -2.52 15.19
CA LEU A 183 0.53 -3.38 16.07
C LEU A 183 1.15 -4.76 16.27
N PHE A 184 1.88 -5.28 15.26
CA PHE A 184 2.66 -6.50 15.40
C PHE A 184 3.85 -6.32 16.36
N VAL A 185 4.63 -5.23 16.23
CA VAL A 185 5.71 -4.91 17.18
C VAL A 185 5.16 -4.74 18.59
N ALA A 186 4.09 -3.95 18.75
CA ALA A 186 3.42 -3.73 20.03
C ALA A 186 2.70 -4.98 20.57
N SER A 187 2.72 -6.12 19.87
CA SER A 187 2.24 -7.40 20.42
C SER A 187 3.29 -8.16 21.25
N PHE A 188 4.56 -7.71 21.24
CA PHE A 188 5.65 -8.23 22.06
C PHE A 188 6.00 -7.31 23.26
N ASP A 189 5.06 -6.43 23.60
CA ASP A 189 5.04 -5.58 24.79
C ASP A 189 5.14 -6.44 26.08
N PRO A 190 6.19 -6.30 26.91
CA PRO A 190 6.35 -7.08 28.13
C PRO A 190 5.33 -6.81 29.23
N GLU A 191 4.57 -5.70 29.15
CA GLU A 191 3.50 -5.36 30.10
C GLU A 191 2.13 -5.87 29.63
N ALA A 192 2.02 -6.34 28.37
CA ALA A 192 0.80 -6.92 27.84
C ALA A 192 0.53 -8.32 28.40
N ASP A 193 -0.69 -8.55 28.89
CA ASP A 193 -1.12 -9.90 29.25
C ASP A 193 -1.26 -10.84 28.03
N ALA A 194 -1.50 -12.13 28.29
CA ALA A 194 -1.56 -13.15 27.24
C ALA A 194 -2.73 -12.95 26.26
N ASP A 195 -3.88 -12.43 26.71
CA ASP A 195 -5.04 -12.20 25.85
C ASP A 195 -4.87 -10.93 25.00
N GLN A 196 -4.27 -9.88 25.58
CA GLN A 196 -3.83 -8.69 24.85
C GLN A 196 -2.81 -9.06 23.77
N THR A 197 -1.74 -9.76 24.15
CA THR A 197 -0.70 -10.29 23.24
C THR A 197 -1.33 -11.08 22.10
N MET A 198 -2.19 -12.04 22.41
CA MET A 198 -2.88 -12.89 21.45
C MET A 198 -3.85 -12.12 20.55
N SER A 199 -4.53 -11.10 21.06
CA SER A 199 -5.44 -10.22 20.31
C SER A 199 -4.69 -9.30 19.33
N ARG A 200 -3.59 -8.67 19.80
CA ARG A 200 -2.68 -7.84 18.99
C ARG A 200 -2.04 -8.69 17.87
N LEU A 201 -1.52 -9.89 18.19
CA LEU A 201 -0.98 -10.85 17.21
C LEU A 201 -2.02 -11.31 16.19
N LYS A 202 -3.17 -11.84 16.62
CA LYS A 202 -4.23 -12.34 15.72
C LYS A 202 -4.68 -11.26 14.72
N THR A 203 -4.89 -10.04 15.21
CA THR A 203 -5.28 -8.91 14.35
C THR A 203 -4.18 -8.60 13.33
N SER A 204 -2.94 -8.46 13.79
CA SER A 204 -1.81 -8.08 12.93
C SER A 204 -1.50 -9.13 11.86
N LEU A 205 -1.56 -10.42 12.21
CA LEU A 205 -1.35 -11.51 11.26
C LEU A 205 -2.51 -11.65 10.28
N PHE A 206 -3.76 -11.48 10.72
CA PHE A 206 -4.93 -11.62 9.84
C PHE A 206 -4.95 -10.60 8.69
N PHE A 207 -4.52 -9.35 8.92
CA PHE A 207 -4.41 -8.34 7.86
C PHE A 207 -3.02 -8.30 7.21
N GLY A 208 -1.94 -8.47 7.99
CA GLY A 208 -0.56 -8.36 7.51
C GLY A 208 -0.12 -9.51 6.61
N VAL A 209 -0.58 -10.74 6.85
CA VAL A 209 -0.23 -11.90 6.00
C VAL A 209 -0.82 -11.74 4.60
N PRO A 210 -2.13 -11.46 4.39
CA PRO A 210 -2.66 -11.15 3.06
C PRO A 210 -2.02 -9.93 2.40
N ALA A 211 -1.65 -8.89 3.18
CA ALA A 211 -1.02 -7.68 2.65
C ALA A 211 0.40 -7.91 2.12
N LEU A 212 1.18 -8.83 2.69
CA LEU A 212 2.61 -8.99 2.39
C LEU A 212 2.97 -10.33 1.72
N LEU A 213 2.31 -11.43 2.09
CA LEU A 213 2.68 -12.78 1.65
C LEU A 213 2.70 -12.98 0.12
N PRO A 214 1.77 -12.41 -0.68
CA PRO A 214 1.80 -12.59 -2.13
C PRO A 214 3.05 -12.01 -2.81
N LEU A 215 3.73 -11.03 -2.19
CA LEU A 215 5.00 -10.48 -2.68
C LEU A 215 6.09 -11.56 -2.78
N ALA A 216 6.16 -12.44 -1.78
CA ALA A 216 7.13 -13.53 -1.71
C ALA A 216 6.93 -14.59 -2.81
N PHE A 217 5.73 -14.64 -3.40
CA PHE A 217 5.39 -15.50 -4.54
C PHE A 217 5.39 -14.75 -5.88
N GLY A 218 5.85 -13.49 -5.90
CA GLY A 218 5.96 -12.67 -7.11
C GLY A 218 4.62 -12.21 -7.70
N ALA A 219 3.57 -12.14 -6.87
CA ALA A 219 2.24 -11.73 -7.33
C ALA A 219 2.22 -10.29 -7.86
N SER A 220 1.39 -10.04 -8.86
CA SER A 220 1.12 -8.72 -9.43
C SER A 220 -0.35 -8.61 -9.85
N GLY A 221 -0.97 -7.46 -9.61
CA GLY A 221 -2.38 -7.20 -9.91
C GLY A 221 -2.81 -5.87 -9.27
N ASN A 222 -4.10 -5.72 -8.97
CA ASN A 222 -4.70 -4.49 -8.41
C ASN A 222 -4.35 -4.23 -6.92
N VAL A 223 -3.21 -4.75 -6.44
CA VAL A 223 -2.75 -4.65 -5.05
C VAL A 223 -1.26 -4.33 -5.06
N ASP A 224 -0.88 -3.21 -4.44
CA ASP A 224 0.50 -2.74 -4.42
C ASP A 224 1.29 -3.35 -3.26
N TYR A 225 1.79 -4.56 -3.49
CA TYR A 225 2.60 -5.28 -2.52
C TYR A 225 3.93 -4.58 -2.17
N PHE A 226 4.44 -3.69 -3.02
CA PHE A 226 5.65 -2.91 -2.71
C PHE A 226 5.34 -1.71 -1.83
N ALA A 227 4.19 -1.06 -2.02
CA ALA A 227 3.69 -0.06 -1.08
C ALA A 227 3.39 -0.67 0.31
N HIS A 228 2.82 -1.88 0.35
CA HIS A 228 2.62 -2.61 1.59
C HIS A 228 3.95 -2.92 2.30
N ALA A 229 4.97 -3.38 1.56
CA ALA A 229 6.28 -3.69 2.12
C ALA A 229 7.03 -2.43 2.62
N GLY A 230 7.03 -1.34 1.85
CA GLY A 230 7.62 -0.07 2.27
C GLY A 230 6.93 0.51 3.52
N GLY A 231 5.60 0.46 3.54
CA GLY A 231 4.80 0.85 4.70
C GLY A 231 5.09 0.02 5.94
N ALA A 232 5.13 -1.31 5.80
CA ALA A 232 5.45 -2.24 6.89
C ALA A 232 6.84 -1.98 7.49
N LEU A 233 7.85 -1.74 6.65
CA LEU A 233 9.21 -1.43 7.09
C LEU A 233 9.26 -0.12 7.89
N ALA A 234 8.63 0.94 7.40
CA ALA A 234 8.58 2.22 8.11
C ALA A 234 7.84 2.14 9.44
N GLY A 235 6.65 1.51 9.45
CA GLY A 235 5.84 1.38 10.65
C GLY A 235 6.46 0.46 11.71
N GLY A 236 7.04 -0.67 11.30
CA GLY A 236 7.78 -1.56 12.20
C GLY A 236 9.02 -0.90 12.80
N ALA A 237 9.81 -0.17 12.00
CA ALA A 237 10.99 0.55 12.48
C ALA A 237 10.62 1.68 13.47
N LEU A 238 9.60 2.48 13.16
CA LEU A 238 9.12 3.53 14.06
C LEU A 238 8.50 2.98 15.35
N ALA A 239 7.81 1.83 15.28
CA ALA A 239 7.27 1.17 16.46
C ALA A 239 8.35 0.52 17.34
N LEU A 240 9.51 0.13 16.78
CA LEU A 240 10.65 -0.43 17.53
C LEU A 240 11.53 0.66 18.19
N ALA A 241 11.65 1.84 17.57
CA ALA A 241 12.48 2.94 18.08
C ALA A 241 12.28 3.29 19.58
N PRO A 242 11.05 3.37 20.15
CA PRO A 242 10.86 3.66 21.58
C PRO A 242 11.38 2.55 22.47
N TRP A 243 11.15 1.28 22.14
CA TRP A 243 11.66 0.14 22.91
C TRP A 243 13.18 0.13 23.00
N LEU A 244 13.85 0.64 21.96
CA LEU A 244 15.31 0.70 21.87
C LEU A 244 15.94 1.98 22.48
N VAL A 245 15.15 3.03 22.74
CA VAL A 245 15.67 4.37 23.13
C VAL A 245 15.02 4.96 24.40
N PHE A 246 13.73 4.73 24.63
CA PHE A 246 12.94 5.37 25.69
C PHE A 246 12.18 4.38 26.61
N CYS A 247 12.20 3.09 26.30
CA CYS A 247 11.53 1.99 27.02
C CYS A 247 10.01 2.16 27.27
N SER A 248 9.36 3.11 26.60
CA SER A 248 7.96 3.49 26.79
C SER A 248 7.42 4.21 25.55
N PHE A 249 6.10 4.16 25.32
CA PHE A 249 5.44 5.01 24.32
C PHE A 249 5.07 6.40 24.87
N ASP A 250 5.27 6.66 26.16
CA ASP A 250 4.87 7.89 26.89
C ASP A 250 5.51 9.20 26.38
N SER A 251 6.40 9.14 25.37
CA SER A 251 7.21 10.29 24.93
C SER A 251 7.57 10.38 23.43
N LEU A 252 6.64 10.08 22.50
CA LEU A 252 6.57 10.82 21.21
C LEU A 252 5.67 12.05 21.39
N PRO A 253 5.86 13.15 20.62
CA PRO A 253 6.18 14.39 21.31
C PRO A 253 5.01 15.38 21.29
N ARG A 254 5.20 16.50 21.98
CA ARG A 254 4.31 17.69 21.93
C ARG A 254 4.10 18.24 20.51
N ILE A 255 4.85 17.75 19.52
CA ILE A 255 4.68 18.01 18.09
C ILE A 255 3.54 17.22 17.43
N ALA A 256 2.79 16.35 18.14
CA ALA A 256 1.70 15.56 17.54
C ALA A 256 0.72 16.40 16.69
N GLY A 257 0.30 17.56 17.21
CA GLY A 257 -0.51 18.53 16.47
C GLY A 257 0.24 19.19 15.31
N MET A 258 1.56 19.37 15.41
CA MET A 258 2.42 19.88 14.33
C MET A 258 2.61 18.84 13.22
N THR A 259 2.72 17.55 13.53
CA THR A 259 2.79 16.45 12.54
C THR A 259 1.49 16.35 11.75
N LEU A 260 0.35 16.43 12.44
CA LEU A 260 -0.97 16.47 11.78
C LEU A 260 -1.14 17.75 10.95
N LEU A 261 -0.74 18.92 11.47
CA LEU A 261 -0.81 20.20 10.74
C LEU A 261 0.12 20.21 9.51
N ALA A 262 1.34 19.68 9.62
CA ALA A 262 2.29 19.59 8.52
C ALA A 262 1.84 18.58 7.46
N GLY A 263 1.28 17.43 7.88
CA GLY A 263 0.66 16.47 6.97
C GLY A 263 -0.52 17.08 6.22
N PHE A 264 -1.43 17.75 6.93
CA PHE A 264 -2.60 18.42 6.34
C PHE A 264 -2.19 19.57 5.40
N ALA A 265 -1.26 20.44 5.80
CA ALA A 265 -0.74 21.51 4.96
C ALA A 265 0.00 20.96 3.72
N GLY A 266 0.77 19.88 3.88
CA GLY A 266 1.38 19.16 2.77
C GLY A 266 0.35 18.61 1.78
N SER A 267 -0.70 17.93 2.28
CA SER A 267 -1.80 17.44 1.44
C SER A 267 -2.55 18.57 0.73
N LEU A 268 -2.76 19.72 1.38
CA LEU A 268 -3.35 20.90 0.74
C LEU A 268 -2.46 21.49 -0.36
N ILE A 269 -1.14 21.56 -0.14
CA ILE A 269 -0.17 21.98 -1.16
C ILE A 269 -0.20 21.01 -2.35
N CYS A 270 -0.19 19.71 -2.10
CA CYS A 270 -0.27 18.69 -3.16
C CYS A 270 -1.60 18.72 -3.91
N ALA A 271 -2.73 18.96 -3.23
CA ALA A 271 -4.03 19.17 -3.86
C ALA A 271 -4.07 20.46 -4.70
N GLY A 272 -3.38 21.52 -4.28
CA GLY A 272 -3.16 22.74 -5.07
C GLY A 272 -2.38 22.46 -6.36
N PHE A 273 -1.32 21.65 -6.29
CA PHE A 273 -0.61 21.19 -7.48
C PHE A 273 -1.48 20.30 -8.38
N ALA A 274 -2.27 19.38 -7.82
CA ALA A 274 -3.21 18.56 -8.58
C ALA A 274 -4.21 19.44 -9.35
N ALA A 275 -4.88 20.38 -8.67
CA ALA A 275 -5.83 21.30 -9.29
C ALA A 275 -5.20 22.17 -10.39
N ALA A 276 -3.93 22.59 -10.23
CA ALA A 276 -3.20 23.35 -11.25
C ALA A 276 -2.89 22.53 -12.52
N HIS A 277 -2.66 21.22 -12.40
CA HIS A 277 -2.38 20.34 -13.54
C HIS A 277 -3.62 19.65 -14.13
N TYR A 278 -4.70 19.52 -13.35
CA TYR A 278 -5.90 18.74 -13.68
C TYR A 278 -6.47 19.05 -15.07
N SER A 279 -6.54 20.32 -15.47
CA SER A 279 -7.06 20.74 -16.79
C SER A 279 -6.23 20.20 -17.96
N SER A 280 -4.92 20.04 -17.80
CA SER A 280 -4.03 19.44 -18.80
C SER A 280 -4.25 17.93 -18.94
N TYR A 281 -4.43 17.22 -17.81
CA TYR A 281 -4.73 15.78 -17.83
C TYR A 281 -6.13 15.48 -18.36
N MET A 282 -7.11 16.31 -18.02
CA MET A 282 -8.45 16.30 -18.63
C MET A 282 -8.37 16.44 -20.14
N THR A 283 -7.60 17.41 -20.64
CA THR A 283 -7.43 17.66 -22.08
C THR A 283 -6.65 16.55 -22.79
N ASP A 284 -5.66 15.94 -22.14
CA ASP A 284 -4.98 14.75 -22.65
C ASP A 284 -5.94 13.56 -22.77
N ALA A 285 -6.71 13.29 -21.71
CA ALA A 285 -7.59 12.13 -21.61
C ALA A 285 -8.67 12.05 -22.69
N LEU A 286 -9.14 13.19 -23.21
CA LEU A 286 -10.10 13.24 -24.32
C LEU A 286 -9.58 12.61 -25.63
N GLN A 287 -8.27 12.40 -25.77
CA GLN A 287 -7.66 11.75 -26.94
C GLN A 287 -7.73 10.21 -26.89
N TYR A 288 -8.30 9.63 -25.82
CA TYR A 288 -8.28 8.21 -25.50
C TYR A 288 -9.68 7.63 -25.28
N VAL A 289 -9.83 6.32 -25.50
CA VAL A 289 -11.07 5.56 -25.33
C VAL A 289 -11.49 5.59 -23.86
N ARG A 290 -12.71 6.07 -23.60
CA ARG A 290 -13.32 6.06 -22.27
C ARG A 290 -13.54 4.63 -21.75
N ALA A 291 -13.30 4.39 -20.46
CA ALA A 291 -13.57 3.11 -19.79
C ALA A 291 -15.03 2.68 -19.92
N SER A 292 -15.97 3.62 -19.85
CA SER A 292 -17.40 3.41 -20.11
C SER A 292 -17.69 2.94 -21.55
N GLU A 293 -16.86 3.35 -22.53
CA GLU A 293 -16.94 2.95 -23.94
C GLU A 293 -16.18 1.66 -24.29
N LEU A 294 -15.31 1.13 -23.42
CA LEU A 294 -14.47 -0.03 -23.73
C LEU A 294 -15.31 -1.26 -24.16
N PRO A 295 -14.92 -1.97 -25.22
CA PRO A 295 -15.63 -3.19 -25.62
C PRO A 295 -15.44 -4.32 -24.59
N ALA A 296 -16.51 -5.05 -24.27
CA ALA A 296 -16.52 -6.07 -23.23
C ALA A 296 -16.16 -7.49 -23.71
N THR A 297 -16.09 -7.73 -25.02
CA THR A 297 -15.76 -9.04 -25.60
C THR A 297 -14.83 -8.92 -26.81
N PRO A 298 -14.06 -9.97 -27.18
CA PRO A 298 -13.19 -9.94 -28.36
C PRO A 298 -13.92 -9.60 -29.66
N ARG A 299 -15.13 -10.12 -29.86
CA ARG A 299 -15.97 -9.79 -31.02
C ARG A 299 -16.38 -8.32 -31.05
N GLU A 300 -16.63 -7.73 -29.88
CA GLU A 300 -16.95 -6.30 -29.76
C GLU A 300 -15.69 -5.43 -29.98
N MET A 301 -14.52 -5.86 -29.49
CA MET A 301 -13.22 -5.24 -29.78
C MET A 301 -12.98 -5.22 -31.30
N ALA A 302 -13.09 -6.37 -31.96
CA ALA A 302 -12.86 -6.50 -33.40
C ALA A 302 -13.84 -5.64 -34.22
N SER A 303 -15.14 -5.73 -33.94
CA SER A 303 -16.18 -5.03 -34.72
C SER A 303 -16.21 -3.50 -34.51
N ARG A 304 -15.89 -3.00 -33.31
CA ARG A 304 -15.82 -1.55 -33.03
C ARG A 304 -14.45 -0.92 -33.32
N SER A 305 -13.44 -1.72 -33.65
CA SER A 305 -12.05 -1.27 -33.81
C SER A 305 -11.85 -0.09 -34.78
N PHE A 306 -12.54 -0.10 -35.93
CA PHE A 306 -12.43 0.95 -36.94
C PHE A 306 -13.01 2.30 -36.47
N ASP A 307 -14.16 2.28 -35.78
CA ASP A 307 -14.73 3.46 -35.10
C ASP A 307 -13.78 3.99 -34.04
N LEU A 308 -13.28 3.10 -33.17
CA LEU A 308 -12.42 3.48 -32.05
C LEU A 308 -11.09 4.08 -32.50
N VAL A 309 -10.44 3.56 -33.55
CA VAL A 309 -9.21 4.17 -34.10
C VAL A 309 -9.52 5.48 -34.84
N THR A 310 -10.71 5.62 -35.44
CA THR A 310 -11.10 6.87 -36.12
C THR A 310 -11.37 8.00 -35.12
N ARG A 311 -12.00 7.69 -33.97
CA ARG A 311 -12.28 8.66 -32.90
C ARG A 311 -11.10 8.90 -31.96
N TYR A 312 -10.26 7.88 -31.73
CA TYR A 312 -9.13 7.91 -30.79
C TYR A 312 -7.82 7.43 -31.46
N PRO A 313 -7.32 8.12 -32.50
CA PRO A 313 -6.15 7.69 -33.29
C PRO A 313 -4.81 7.76 -32.55
N ARG A 314 -4.81 8.12 -31.26
CA ARG A 314 -3.64 8.09 -30.37
C ARG A 314 -3.74 7.04 -29.27
N ASP A 315 -4.87 6.31 -29.18
CA ASP A 315 -5.06 5.30 -28.15
C ASP A 315 -4.44 3.95 -28.58
N PRO A 316 -3.41 3.44 -27.88
CA PRO A 316 -2.80 2.17 -28.22
C PRO A 316 -3.77 0.97 -28.08
N ARG A 317 -4.81 1.07 -27.24
CA ARG A 317 -5.83 0.03 -27.07
C ARG A 317 -6.71 -0.08 -28.31
N ALA A 318 -7.10 1.05 -28.91
CA ALA A 318 -7.89 1.05 -30.15
C ALA A 318 -7.15 0.35 -31.30
N HIS A 319 -5.85 0.59 -31.43
CA HIS A 319 -5.00 -0.11 -32.39
C HIS A 319 -4.88 -1.62 -32.09
N LEU A 320 -4.74 -2.03 -30.81
CA LEU A 320 -4.77 -3.46 -30.47
C LEU A 320 -6.12 -4.13 -30.80
N PHE A 321 -7.24 -3.44 -30.60
CA PHE A 321 -8.55 -3.96 -31.00
C PHE A 321 -8.65 -4.15 -32.52
N ARG A 322 -8.01 -3.28 -33.31
CA ARG A 322 -7.91 -3.41 -34.78
C ARG A 322 -6.93 -4.50 -35.21
N ALA A 323 -5.87 -4.74 -34.45
CA ALA A 323 -4.99 -5.89 -34.64
C ALA A 323 -5.76 -7.21 -34.42
N VAL A 324 -6.57 -7.30 -33.36
CA VAL A 324 -7.44 -8.47 -33.09
C VAL A 324 -8.41 -8.73 -34.24
N TYR A 325 -9.04 -7.69 -34.81
CA TYR A 325 -9.86 -7.83 -36.02
C TYR A 325 -9.07 -8.46 -37.18
N PHE A 326 -7.87 -7.96 -37.48
CA PHE A 326 -7.06 -8.53 -38.55
C PHE A 326 -6.57 -9.95 -38.24
N MET A 327 -6.37 -10.31 -36.96
CA MET A 327 -6.05 -11.68 -36.54
C MET A 327 -7.22 -12.65 -36.74
N GLU A 328 -8.46 -12.26 -36.39
CA GLU A 328 -9.66 -13.06 -36.68
C GLU A 328 -9.83 -13.29 -38.20
N GLN A 329 -9.45 -12.31 -39.02
CA GLN A 329 -9.43 -12.37 -40.48
C GLN A 329 -8.15 -13.00 -41.08
N ASN A 330 -7.32 -13.69 -40.27
CA ASN A 330 -6.04 -14.32 -40.66
C ASN A 330 -5.04 -13.40 -41.40
N SER A 331 -5.20 -12.08 -41.27
CA SER A 331 -4.48 -11.04 -42.02
C SER A 331 -3.25 -10.55 -41.24
N ALA A 332 -2.24 -11.41 -41.16
CA ALA A 332 -1.08 -11.22 -40.28
C ALA A 332 -0.27 -9.92 -40.52
N GLY A 333 -0.13 -9.47 -41.77
CA GLY A 333 0.61 -8.24 -42.11
C GLY A 333 -0.05 -6.96 -41.54
N PRO A 334 -1.33 -6.69 -41.87
CA PRO A 334 -2.11 -5.63 -41.23
C PRO A 334 -2.15 -5.73 -39.71
N ALA A 335 -2.31 -6.95 -39.15
CA ALA A 335 -2.28 -7.15 -37.70
C ALA A 335 -0.94 -6.70 -37.08
N GLU A 336 0.20 -7.09 -37.65
CA GLU A 336 1.53 -6.66 -37.18
C GLU A 336 1.72 -5.14 -37.24
N ALA A 337 1.24 -4.48 -38.30
CA ALA A 337 1.30 -3.02 -38.42
C ALA A 337 0.50 -2.30 -37.32
N GLU A 338 -0.69 -2.80 -36.98
CA GLU A 338 -1.50 -2.27 -35.89
C GLU A 338 -0.85 -2.50 -34.52
N VAL A 339 -0.28 -3.69 -34.25
CA VAL A 339 0.40 -3.95 -32.97
C VAL A 339 1.65 -3.08 -32.81
N ARG A 340 2.44 -2.88 -33.88
CA ARG A 340 3.61 -1.99 -33.85
C ARG A 340 3.21 -0.51 -33.64
N THR A 341 2.08 -0.08 -34.20
CA THR A 341 1.49 1.25 -33.94
C THR A 341 1.02 1.38 -32.48
N ALA A 342 0.37 0.35 -31.93
CA ALA A 342 0.00 0.33 -30.52
C ALA A 342 1.23 0.40 -29.59
N MET A 343 2.30 -0.33 -29.90
CA MET A 343 3.55 -0.28 -29.12
C MET A 343 4.20 1.11 -29.11
N SER A 344 4.23 1.81 -30.26
CA SER A 344 4.84 3.14 -30.34
C SER A 344 4.01 4.21 -29.61
N LEU A 345 2.69 4.17 -29.73
CA LEU A 345 1.78 5.03 -28.96
C LEU A 345 1.90 4.76 -27.45
N ALA A 346 1.87 3.49 -27.03
CA ALA A 346 2.03 3.06 -25.64
C ALA A 346 3.43 3.32 -25.04
N ALA A 347 4.43 3.63 -25.86
CA ALA A 347 5.73 4.10 -25.38
C ALA A 347 5.72 5.60 -25.00
N SER A 348 4.76 6.38 -25.52
CA SER A 348 4.56 7.80 -25.21
C SER A 348 3.43 8.09 -24.21
N ASP A 349 2.56 7.11 -23.97
CA ASP A 349 1.43 7.22 -23.04
C ASP A 349 1.85 6.85 -21.60
N VAL A 350 1.53 7.72 -20.63
CA VAL A 350 1.74 7.50 -19.19
C VAL A 350 0.97 6.30 -18.67
N ALA A 351 -0.23 6.03 -19.21
CA ALA A 351 -1.01 4.82 -18.90
C ALA A 351 -0.67 3.64 -19.84
N GLY A 352 0.30 3.82 -20.74
CA GLY A 352 0.62 2.87 -21.80
C GLY A 352 1.33 1.60 -21.36
N GLY A 353 1.92 1.56 -20.16
CA GLY A 353 2.74 0.44 -19.67
C GLY A 353 2.10 -0.95 -19.85
N PRO A 354 0.92 -1.22 -19.27
CA PRO A 354 0.23 -2.51 -19.45
C PRO A 354 -0.15 -2.81 -20.91
N VAL A 355 -0.50 -1.78 -21.69
CA VAL A 355 -0.89 -1.90 -23.10
C VAL A 355 0.32 -2.27 -23.96
N ARG A 356 1.50 -1.70 -23.67
CA ARG A 356 2.79 -2.03 -24.30
C ARG A 356 3.17 -3.49 -24.05
N THR A 357 3.06 -3.99 -22.82
CA THR A 357 3.36 -5.39 -22.49
C THR A 357 2.38 -6.35 -23.18
N MET A 358 1.09 -6.01 -23.26
CA MET A 358 0.12 -6.80 -24.03
C MET A 358 0.45 -6.80 -25.54
N ALA A 359 0.82 -5.65 -26.09
CA ALA A 359 1.19 -5.51 -27.50
C ALA A 359 2.45 -6.32 -27.85
N GLN A 360 3.48 -6.31 -27.00
CA GLN A 360 4.68 -7.16 -27.15
C GLN A 360 4.33 -8.64 -27.22
N ALA A 361 3.44 -9.13 -26.34
CA ALA A 361 3.01 -10.52 -26.32
C ALA A 361 2.25 -10.92 -27.60
N VAL A 362 1.36 -10.05 -28.10
CA VAL A 362 0.64 -10.28 -29.37
C VAL A 362 1.59 -10.24 -30.56
N LEU A 363 2.55 -9.30 -30.58
CA LEU A 363 3.57 -9.22 -31.63
C LEU A 363 4.45 -10.47 -31.67
N ALA A 364 4.89 -10.96 -30.51
CA ALA A 364 5.71 -12.17 -30.42
C ALA A 364 4.97 -13.39 -30.99
N GLU A 365 3.68 -13.55 -30.68
CA GLU A 365 2.87 -14.67 -31.22
C GLU A 365 2.59 -14.51 -32.73
N LEU A 366 2.33 -13.29 -33.22
CA LEU A 366 2.20 -13.00 -34.66
C LEU A 366 3.48 -13.38 -35.43
N LEU A 367 4.65 -12.95 -34.93
CA LEU A 367 5.95 -13.27 -35.52
C LEU A 367 6.21 -14.79 -35.51
N ARG A 368 5.83 -15.48 -34.43
CA ARG A 368 5.94 -16.94 -34.31
C ARG A 368 5.10 -17.67 -35.35
N VAL A 369 3.86 -17.22 -35.58
CA VAL A 369 2.96 -17.77 -36.60
C VAL A 369 3.48 -17.52 -38.02
N GLN A 370 4.15 -16.38 -38.27
CA GLN A 370 4.87 -16.11 -39.51
C GLN A 370 6.21 -16.88 -39.66
N GLY A 371 6.61 -17.69 -38.67
CA GLY A 371 7.89 -18.42 -38.68
C GLY A 371 9.13 -17.57 -38.33
N ARG A 372 8.96 -16.29 -38.01
CA ARG A 372 10.02 -15.33 -37.62
C ARG A 372 10.44 -15.53 -36.16
N ASN A 373 10.84 -16.76 -35.83
CA ASN A 373 11.02 -17.25 -34.47
C ASN A 373 12.11 -16.51 -33.66
N SER A 374 13.15 -15.98 -34.32
CA SER A 374 14.19 -15.16 -33.68
C SER A 374 13.64 -13.81 -33.20
N GLU A 375 12.92 -13.10 -34.06
CA GLU A 375 12.22 -11.85 -33.70
C GLU A 375 11.13 -12.12 -32.65
N ALA A 376 10.39 -13.23 -32.78
CA ALA A 376 9.37 -13.63 -31.83
C ALA A 376 9.95 -13.82 -30.41
N LYS A 377 11.08 -14.52 -30.27
CA LYS A 377 11.80 -14.62 -29.00
C LYS A 377 12.29 -13.27 -28.48
N ALA A 378 12.84 -12.41 -29.35
CA ALA A 378 13.32 -11.08 -28.97
C ALA A 378 12.19 -10.18 -28.42
N MET A 379 10.99 -10.24 -29.01
CA MET A 379 9.81 -9.51 -28.50
C MET A 379 9.21 -10.16 -27.25
N ALA A 380 9.37 -11.47 -27.07
CA ALA A 380 8.86 -12.18 -25.90
C ALA A 380 9.65 -11.98 -24.60
N VAL A 381 10.88 -11.44 -24.65
CA VAL A 381 11.76 -11.31 -23.46
C VAL A 381 11.05 -10.67 -22.27
N GLU A 382 10.40 -9.53 -22.48
CA GLU A 382 9.69 -8.79 -21.43
C GLU A 382 8.47 -9.59 -20.92
N SER A 383 7.73 -10.24 -21.82
CA SER A 383 6.60 -11.14 -21.49
C SER A 383 7.02 -12.42 -20.74
N CYS A 384 8.24 -12.90 -20.96
CA CYS A 384 8.82 -14.06 -20.28
C CYS A 384 9.35 -13.73 -18.87
N SER A 385 9.82 -12.49 -18.69
CA SER A 385 10.17 -11.92 -17.37
C SER A 385 8.98 -11.37 -16.59
N ALA A 386 7.84 -11.14 -17.24
CA ALA A 386 6.67 -10.50 -16.64
C ALA A 386 6.16 -11.24 -15.39
N LYS A 387 5.86 -10.46 -14.34
CA LYS A 387 5.21 -10.95 -13.10
C LYS A 387 3.78 -11.46 -13.36
N SER A 388 3.14 -11.02 -14.46
CA SER A 388 1.83 -11.54 -14.90
C SER A 388 1.92 -13.01 -15.31
N GLY A 389 1.40 -13.89 -14.45
CA GLY A 389 1.43 -15.33 -14.64
C GLY A 389 0.68 -15.81 -15.89
N GLU A 390 -0.29 -15.04 -16.42
CA GLU A 390 -1.04 -15.41 -17.62
C GLU A 390 -0.23 -15.19 -18.90
N LEU A 391 0.33 -13.99 -19.10
CA LEU A 391 1.20 -13.69 -20.25
C LEU A 391 2.39 -14.65 -20.28
N ARG A 392 3.05 -14.85 -19.14
CA ARG A 392 4.19 -15.77 -19.00
C ARG A 392 3.81 -17.24 -19.30
N ARG A 393 2.57 -17.66 -18.98
CA ARG A 393 2.03 -18.99 -19.30
C ARG A 393 1.70 -19.14 -20.79
N ILE A 394 1.20 -18.09 -21.44
CA ILE A 394 1.00 -18.05 -22.91
C ILE A 394 2.35 -18.15 -23.61
N SER A 395 3.32 -17.29 -23.29
CA SER A 395 4.65 -17.31 -23.91
C SER A 395 5.41 -18.63 -23.68
N LYS A 396 5.29 -19.27 -22.51
CA LYS A 396 5.81 -20.65 -22.30
C LYS A 396 5.06 -21.69 -23.14
N LYS A 397 3.72 -21.63 -23.24
CA LYS A 397 2.94 -22.56 -24.09
C LYS A 397 3.33 -22.45 -25.57
N SER A 398 3.63 -21.24 -26.04
CA SER A 398 4.13 -20.97 -27.40
C SER A 398 5.62 -21.27 -27.62
N LYS A 399 6.36 -21.77 -26.62
CA LYS A 399 7.83 -21.98 -26.66
C LYS A 399 8.64 -20.72 -26.97
N LEU A 400 8.11 -19.55 -26.61
CA LEU A 400 8.77 -18.25 -26.77
C LEU A 400 9.71 -17.94 -25.59
N CYS A 401 9.39 -18.47 -24.41
CA CYS A 401 10.31 -18.54 -23.29
C CYS A 401 11.01 -19.90 -23.26
N ASP A 402 12.26 -19.90 -22.82
CA ASP A 402 12.99 -21.11 -22.42
C ASP A 402 12.52 -21.64 -21.04
#